data_AF-A0A0S6WRY3-F1
#
_entry.id   AF-A0A0S6WRY3-F1
#
_cell.length_a   1.000
_cell.length_b   1.000
_cell.length_c   1.000
_cell.angle_alpha   90.00
_cell.angle_beta   90.00
_cell.angle_gamma   90.00
#
_symmetry.space_group_name_H-M   'P 1'
#
loop_
_entity.id
_entity.type
_entity.pdbx_description
1 polymer ?
#
loop_
_entity_poly.entity_id
_entity_poly.type
_entity_poly.pdbx_seq_one_letter_code
_entity_poly.pdbx_strand_id
1 'polypeptide(L)'
;MAGGHQPLISRADANAIKGIAILLMFTHHLFALPTLIRPPSSFEPLLAALPLEVYLGRLGKICVAIFLFLSGYGFAQGTARPDIWRRHLDKAGRFLGTYAFYFTVAGLVVLTVSLLSPSDEIPARIARNLGVQGLLTLGKPLVYEWWFAQTYLALILLFPVLARSANRVPWLIGLGLMAFLTGALLDGRQLNPALFSVTNLLIWQLPFTYGLAFAHLERRPRWQEEFGSARLAGGASLALGAGFVLIETTAPKVLAPFLIVACPLALPSLIACGRTPAARASLAWLGQRSLPLWLIHPFLCTYLAQEWIYAGRHSLLILASLLVQTVLLAVALEAARSVLVAHLAKARPRLA
;
A
#
# COMPACT_ATOMS: atom_id res chain seq x y z
N MET A 1 -38.41 -8.07 -6.63
CA MET A 1 -37.57 -8.63 -5.55
C MET A 1 -36.15 -8.13 -5.77
N ALA A 2 -35.68 -7.20 -4.93
CA ALA A 2 -34.33 -6.65 -5.03
C ALA A 2 -33.34 -7.69 -4.48
N GLY A 3 -32.89 -8.61 -5.35
CA GLY A 3 -31.77 -9.49 -5.03
C GLY A 3 -30.53 -8.64 -4.79
N GLY A 4 -30.12 -8.52 -3.53
CA GLY A 4 -28.91 -7.78 -3.17
C GLY A 4 -27.70 -8.38 -3.90
N HIS A 5 -27.06 -7.58 -4.76
CA HIS A 5 -25.84 -7.96 -5.44
C HIS A 5 -24.79 -8.40 -4.41
N GLN A 6 -24.35 -9.67 -4.50
CA GLN A 6 -23.24 -10.15 -3.69
C GLN A 6 -21.91 -9.73 -4.34
N PRO A 7 -21.03 -9.05 -3.59
CA PRO A 7 -19.74 -8.59 -4.11
C PRO A 7 -18.83 -9.79 -4.42
N LEU A 8 -18.13 -9.77 -5.56
CA LEU A 8 -17.23 -10.87 -5.92
C LEU A 8 -16.03 -10.96 -4.96
N ILE A 9 -15.54 -9.81 -4.49
CA ILE A 9 -14.53 -9.73 -3.44
C ILE A 9 -15.25 -9.35 -2.14
N SER A 10 -15.38 -10.30 -1.22
CA SER A 10 -15.93 -10.04 0.11
C SER A 10 -14.97 -9.21 0.95
N ARG A 11 -15.45 -8.65 2.08
CA ARG A 11 -14.58 -7.93 3.03
C ARG A 11 -13.47 -8.83 3.59
N ALA A 12 -13.76 -10.12 3.79
CA ALA A 12 -12.77 -11.09 4.23
C ALA A 12 -11.72 -11.37 3.13
N ASP A 13 -12.14 -11.50 1.86
CA ASP A 13 -11.21 -11.64 0.73
C ASP A 13 -10.31 -10.40 0.61
N ALA A 14 -10.90 -9.20 0.68
CA ALA A 14 -10.13 -7.95 0.60
C ALA A 14 -9.11 -7.82 1.73
N ASN A 15 -9.43 -8.25 2.95
CA ASN A 15 -8.47 -8.28 4.05
C ASN A 15 -7.37 -9.33 3.81
N ALA A 16 -7.71 -10.52 3.32
CA ALA A 16 -6.70 -11.54 3.01
C ALA A 16 -5.73 -11.08 1.92
N ILE A 17 -6.25 -10.47 0.84
CA ILE A 17 -5.43 -9.92 -0.25
C ILE A 17 -4.53 -8.78 0.26
N LYS A 18 -5.01 -7.92 1.18
CA LYS A 18 -4.17 -6.93 1.86
C LYS A 18 -3.05 -7.57 2.67
N GLY A 19 -3.30 -8.71 3.31
CA GLY A 19 -2.27 -9.51 3.99
C GLY A 19 -1.17 -9.95 3.01
N ILE A 20 -1.57 -10.46 1.84
CA ILE A 20 -0.62 -10.81 0.75
C ILE A 20 0.16 -9.56 0.31
N ALA A 21 -0.51 -8.43 0.12
CA ALA A 21 0.13 -7.17 -0.27
C ALA A 21 1.14 -6.67 0.79
N ILE A 22 0.89 -6.88 2.09
CA ILE A 22 1.86 -6.57 3.15
C ILE A 22 3.10 -7.46 3.03
N LEU A 23 2.94 -8.77 2.78
CA LEU A 23 4.08 -9.66 2.59
C LEU A 23 4.90 -9.24 1.36
N LEU A 24 4.23 -8.91 0.25
CA LEU A 24 4.89 -8.38 -0.96
C LEU A 24 5.63 -7.06 -0.69
N MET A 25 5.03 -6.16 0.10
CA MET A 25 5.65 -4.89 0.50
C MET A 25 6.89 -5.11 1.35
N PHE A 26 6.85 -6.03 2.33
CA PHE A 26 8.01 -6.35 3.15
C PHE A 26 9.13 -6.98 2.32
N THR A 27 8.82 -7.97 1.48
CA THR A 27 9.79 -8.56 0.54
C THR A 27 10.38 -7.50 -0.39
N HIS A 28 9.58 -6.55 -0.86
CA HIS A 28 10.05 -5.42 -1.66
C HIS A 28 11.10 -4.58 -0.91
N HIS A 29 10.78 -4.11 0.29
CA HIS A 29 11.69 -3.24 1.04
C HIS A 29 12.90 -3.97 1.62
N LEU A 30 12.83 -5.29 1.82
CA LEU A 30 13.95 -6.08 2.30
C LEU A 30 14.94 -6.45 1.18
N PHE A 31 14.44 -6.81 -0.01
CA PHE A 31 15.26 -7.52 -1.00
C PHE A 31 15.27 -6.88 -2.39
N ALA A 32 14.34 -6.00 -2.74
CA ALA A 32 14.27 -5.46 -4.09
C ALA A 32 15.50 -4.61 -4.45
N LEU A 33 16.11 -3.94 -3.47
CA LEU A 33 17.27 -3.06 -3.66
C LEU A 33 18.36 -3.43 -2.65
N PRO A 34 19.20 -4.44 -2.94
CA PRO A 34 20.29 -4.84 -2.04
C PRO A 34 21.25 -3.70 -1.70
N THR A 35 21.34 -2.66 -2.55
CA THR A 35 22.14 -1.45 -2.29
C THR A 35 21.67 -0.61 -1.10
N LEU A 36 20.45 -0.86 -0.58
CA LEU A 36 19.93 -0.20 0.62
C LEU A 36 20.27 -0.97 1.91
N ILE A 37 20.89 -2.15 1.80
CA ILE A 37 21.35 -2.95 2.93
C ILE A 37 22.75 -2.47 3.31
N ARG A 38 22.89 -1.96 4.53
CA ARG A 38 24.13 -1.36 5.04
C ARG A 38 24.95 -2.39 5.81
N PRO A 39 26.27 -2.48 5.57
CA PRO A 39 27.15 -3.29 6.41
C PRO A 39 26.99 -2.91 7.90
N PRO A 40 27.03 -3.88 8.82
CA PRO A 40 27.35 -5.30 8.61
C PRO A 40 26.16 -6.18 8.15
N SER A 41 24.99 -5.59 7.88
CA SER A 41 23.80 -6.33 7.45
C SER A 41 24.00 -6.93 6.06
N SER A 42 23.50 -8.16 5.87
CA SER A 42 23.47 -8.85 4.58
C SER A 42 22.37 -9.91 4.61
N PHE A 43 22.03 -10.45 3.45
CA PHE A 43 21.20 -11.65 3.38
C PHE A 43 21.82 -12.71 2.49
N GLU A 44 21.60 -13.96 2.90
CA GLU A 44 21.95 -15.15 2.13
C GLU A 44 20.71 -15.59 1.34
N PRO A 45 20.80 -15.64 -0.01
CA PRO A 45 19.69 -16.07 -0.84
C PRO A 45 19.42 -17.57 -0.65
N LEU A 46 18.15 -17.97 -0.82
CA LEU A 46 17.72 -19.37 -0.76
C LEU A 46 18.40 -20.23 -1.84
N LEU A 47 18.66 -19.63 -3.00
CA LEU A 47 19.35 -20.27 -4.12
C LEU A 47 20.60 -19.46 -4.44
N ALA A 48 21.79 -20.01 -4.15
CA ALA A 48 23.06 -19.30 -4.33
C ALA A 48 23.28 -18.79 -5.76
N ALA A 49 22.82 -19.55 -6.77
CA ALA A 49 22.99 -19.19 -8.19
C ALA A 49 21.93 -18.20 -8.73
N LEU A 50 20.83 -17.99 -8.00
CA LEU A 50 19.74 -17.13 -8.44
C LEU A 50 19.15 -16.40 -7.23
N PRO A 51 19.37 -15.08 -7.09
CA PRO A 51 18.82 -14.31 -5.97
C PRO A 51 17.32 -14.09 -6.17
N LEU A 52 16.53 -15.16 -5.97
CA LEU A 52 15.08 -15.19 -6.17
C LEU A 52 14.38 -14.09 -5.38
N GLU A 53 14.88 -13.78 -4.19
CA GLU A 53 14.39 -12.72 -3.31
C GLU A 53 14.44 -11.34 -3.94
N VAL A 54 15.47 -11.06 -4.75
CA VAL A 54 15.57 -9.78 -5.47
C VAL A 54 14.45 -9.67 -6.48
N TYR A 55 14.21 -10.73 -7.28
CA TYR A 55 13.12 -10.76 -8.26
C TYR A 55 11.74 -10.71 -7.59
N LEU A 56 11.54 -11.46 -6.49
CA LEU A 56 10.31 -11.40 -5.71
C LEU A 56 10.10 -10.02 -5.07
N GLY A 57 11.18 -9.37 -4.63
CA GLY A 57 11.14 -7.99 -4.13
C GLY A 57 10.79 -6.99 -5.23
N ARG A 58 11.35 -7.16 -6.43
CA ARG A 58 11.05 -6.34 -7.62
C ARG A 58 9.57 -6.46 -8.01
N LEU A 59 9.05 -7.70 -8.08
CA LEU A 59 7.64 -7.96 -8.31
C LEU A 59 6.77 -7.38 -7.17
N GLY A 60 7.24 -7.48 -5.92
CA GLY A 60 6.57 -6.99 -4.71
C GLY A 60 6.19 -5.51 -4.74
N LYS A 61 6.82 -4.70 -5.62
CA LYS A 61 6.45 -3.31 -5.88
C LYS A 61 4.98 -3.14 -6.32
N ILE A 62 4.35 -4.19 -6.84
CA ILE A 62 2.91 -4.22 -7.19
C ILE A 62 1.99 -4.02 -5.97
N CYS A 63 2.48 -4.21 -4.74
CA CYS A 63 1.68 -4.11 -3.51
C CYS A 63 0.88 -2.80 -3.39
N VAL A 64 1.47 -1.67 -3.79
CA VAL A 64 0.81 -0.35 -3.74
C VAL A 64 -0.38 -0.32 -4.71
N ALA A 65 -0.23 -0.88 -5.90
CA ALA A 65 -1.31 -0.99 -6.88
C ALA A 65 -2.45 -1.89 -6.36
N ILE A 66 -2.13 -2.99 -5.67
CA ILE A 66 -3.12 -3.87 -5.02
C ILE A 66 -3.90 -3.11 -3.93
N PHE A 67 -3.23 -2.35 -3.05
CA PHE A 67 -3.90 -1.56 -2.02
C PHE A 67 -4.83 -0.50 -2.61
N LEU A 68 -4.40 0.16 -3.68
CA LEU A 68 -5.18 1.17 -4.39
C LEU A 68 -6.38 0.56 -5.13
N PHE A 69 -6.20 -0.57 -5.80
CA PHE A 69 -7.27 -1.33 -6.42
C PHE A 69 -8.35 -1.70 -5.40
N LEU A 70 -7.96 -2.33 -4.28
CA LEU A 70 -8.91 -2.71 -3.23
C LEU A 70 -9.57 -1.49 -2.58
N SER A 71 -8.90 -0.35 -2.56
CA SER A 71 -9.47 0.91 -2.09
C SER A 71 -10.54 1.40 -3.06
N GLY A 72 -10.25 1.55 -4.34
CA GLY A 72 -11.24 1.95 -5.35
C GLY A 72 -12.47 1.04 -5.35
N TYR A 73 -12.24 -0.27 -5.32
CA TYR A 73 -13.28 -1.29 -5.21
C TYR A 73 -14.12 -1.13 -3.93
N GLY A 74 -13.47 -1.07 -2.76
CA GLY A 74 -14.18 -0.98 -1.48
C GLY A 74 -14.94 0.34 -1.29
N PHE A 75 -14.49 1.43 -1.93
CA PHE A 75 -15.23 2.69 -1.96
C PHE A 75 -16.47 2.59 -2.85
N ALA A 76 -16.34 1.98 -4.04
CA ALA A 76 -17.45 1.77 -4.97
C ALA A 76 -18.58 0.92 -4.36
N GLN A 77 -18.25 -0.12 -3.57
CA GLN A 77 -19.26 -0.91 -2.85
C GLN A 77 -19.96 -0.14 -1.73
N GLY A 78 -19.38 0.97 -1.29
CA GLY A 78 -19.95 1.83 -0.26
C GLY A 78 -20.93 2.89 -0.78
N THR A 79 -21.11 3.06 -2.09
CA THR A 79 -21.83 4.20 -2.69
C THR A 79 -23.35 4.09 -2.67
N ALA A 80 -23.93 2.95 -2.30
CA ALA A 80 -25.39 2.74 -2.24
C ALA A 80 -26.10 3.52 -1.11
N ARG A 81 -25.44 4.47 -0.45
CA ARG A 81 -25.96 5.22 0.70
C ARG A 81 -26.04 6.72 0.39
N PRO A 82 -27.04 7.44 0.92
CA PRO A 82 -27.40 8.80 0.48
C PRO A 82 -26.33 9.88 0.72
N ASP A 83 -25.36 9.66 1.61
CA ASP A 83 -24.33 10.66 1.93
C ASP A 83 -22.91 10.15 1.63
N ILE A 84 -22.56 10.20 0.34
CA ILE A 84 -21.25 9.81 -0.19
C ILE A 84 -20.16 10.72 0.42
N TRP A 85 -20.34 12.05 0.35
CA TRP A 85 -19.32 13.03 0.76
C TRP A 85 -18.93 12.92 2.24
N ARG A 86 -19.90 12.89 3.17
CA ARG A 86 -19.60 12.79 4.60
C ARG A 86 -18.81 11.52 4.92
N ARG A 87 -19.16 10.39 4.29
CA ARG A 87 -18.43 9.12 4.50
C ARG A 87 -16.97 9.21 4.06
N HIS A 88 -16.70 9.87 2.94
CA HIS A 88 -15.33 10.03 2.45
C HIS A 88 -14.53 11.00 3.31
N LEU A 89 -15.13 12.11 3.75
CA LEU A 89 -14.52 13.03 4.71
C LEU A 89 -14.24 12.35 6.06
N ASP A 90 -15.19 11.57 6.58
CA ASP A 90 -15.00 10.77 7.80
C ASP A 90 -13.84 9.77 7.64
N LYS A 91 -13.69 9.17 6.46
CA LYS A 91 -12.61 8.23 6.18
C LYS A 91 -11.27 8.92 6.03
N ALA A 92 -11.23 10.09 5.37
CA ALA A 92 -10.05 10.93 5.28
C ALA A 92 -9.59 11.39 6.67
N GLY A 93 -10.53 11.86 7.51
CA GLY A 93 -10.25 12.28 8.88
C GLY A 93 -9.73 11.13 9.75
N ARG A 94 -10.31 9.93 9.65
CA ARG A 94 -9.77 8.75 10.36
C ARG A 94 -8.37 8.38 9.89
N PHE A 95 -8.12 8.38 8.58
CA PHE A 95 -6.79 8.09 8.04
C PHE A 95 -5.77 9.12 8.53
N LEU A 96 -6.09 10.41 8.42
CA LEU A 96 -5.21 11.50 8.84
C LEU A 96 -4.96 11.46 10.35
N GLY A 97 -5.98 11.17 11.17
CA GLY A 97 -5.82 11.02 12.62
C GLY A 97 -4.90 9.86 13.01
N THR A 98 -5.05 8.69 12.36
CA THR A 98 -4.12 7.57 12.56
C THR A 98 -2.73 7.94 12.08
N TYR A 99 -2.59 8.49 10.88
CA TYR A 99 -1.31 8.92 10.33
C TYR A 99 -0.59 9.92 11.24
N ALA A 100 -1.29 10.97 11.71
CA ALA A 100 -0.73 12.00 12.59
C ALA A 100 -0.25 11.42 13.92
N PHE A 101 -0.97 10.42 14.47
CA PHE A 101 -0.50 9.69 15.65
C PHE A 101 0.85 9.01 15.39
N TYR A 102 0.96 8.22 14.30
CA TYR A 102 2.22 7.55 13.95
C TYR A 102 3.34 8.53 13.59
N PHE A 103 3.02 9.63 12.88
CA PHE A 103 3.96 10.70 12.59
C PHE A 103 4.53 11.31 13.87
N THR A 104 3.66 11.58 14.85
CA THR A 104 4.08 12.14 16.13
C THR A 104 4.96 11.17 16.91
N VAL A 105 4.53 9.90 17.04
CA VAL A 105 5.32 8.87 17.75
C VAL A 105 6.67 8.65 17.08
N ALA A 106 6.69 8.47 15.75
CA ALA A 106 7.93 8.30 15.00
C ALA A 106 8.84 9.53 15.10
N GLY A 107 8.25 10.73 15.06
CA GLY A 107 8.98 11.98 15.23
C GLY A 107 9.65 12.09 16.60
N LEU A 108 8.94 11.73 17.68
CA LEU A 108 9.50 11.70 19.03
C LEU A 108 10.66 10.69 19.13
N VAL A 109 10.49 9.48 18.59
CA VAL A 109 11.55 8.46 18.56
C VAL A 109 12.78 8.97 17.81
N VAL A 110 12.60 9.50 16.61
CA VAL A 110 13.70 9.99 15.76
C VAL A 110 14.42 11.17 16.43
N LEU A 111 13.70 12.11 17.04
CA LEU A 111 14.31 13.22 17.79
C LEU A 111 15.12 12.69 18.96
N THR A 112 14.57 11.75 19.73
CA THR A 112 15.23 11.17 20.90
C THR A 112 16.53 10.46 20.49
N VAL A 113 16.47 9.60 19.47
CA VAL A 113 17.66 8.90 18.95
C VAL A 113 18.68 9.88 18.39
N SER A 114 18.26 10.94 17.68
CA SER A 114 19.18 11.97 17.16
C SER A 114 19.91 12.71 18.28
N LEU A 115 19.25 12.94 19.42
CA LEU A 115 19.85 13.60 20.59
C LEU A 115 20.79 12.67 21.36
N LEU A 116 20.44 11.39 21.49
CA LEU A 116 21.24 10.39 22.20
C LEU A 116 22.46 9.91 21.39
N SER A 117 22.38 9.97 20.06
CA SER A 117 23.44 9.55 19.13
C SER A 117 23.78 10.67 18.13
N PRO A 118 24.39 11.80 18.55
CA PRO A 118 24.62 12.95 17.66
C PRO A 118 25.52 12.67 16.45
N SER A 119 26.35 11.62 16.51
CA SER A 119 27.21 11.18 15.42
C SER A 119 26.47 10.34 14.35
N ASP A 120 25.24 9.88 14.63
CA ASP A 120 24.45 9.12 13.66
C ASP A 120 23.64 10.06 12.76
N GLU A 121 24.06 10.16 11.49
CA GLU A 121 23.44 11.05 10.52
C GLU A 121 22.04 10.59 10.06
N ILE A 122 21.68 9.32 10.25
CA ILE A 122 20.42 8.76 9.74
C ILE A 122 19.21 9.35 10.50
N PRO A 123 19.09 9.19 11.83
CA PRO A 123 18.02 9.80 12.59
C PRO A 123 18.05 11.33 12.46
N ALA A 124 19.23 11.97 12.46
CA ALA A 124 19.35 13.41 12.25
C ALA A 124 18.79 13.88 10.89
N ARG A 125 19.00 13.11 9.82
CA ARG A 125 18.43 13.39 8.48
C ARG A 125 16.92 13.22 8.45
N ILE A 126 16.38 12.23 9.15
CA ILE A 126 14.93 12.02 9.25
C ILE A 126 14.30 13.16 10.08
N ALA A 127 14.95 13.57 11.18
CA ALA A 127 14.49 14.66 12.04
C ALA A 127 14.34 15.98 11.28
N ARG A 128 15.19 16.26 10.29
CA ARG A 128 15.07 17.44 9.41
C ARG A 128 13.78 17.49 8.58
N ASN A 129 13.09 16.36 8.41
CA ASN A 129 11.81 16.30 7.71
C ASN A 129 10.62 16.51 8.66
N LEU A 130 10.84 16.74 9.96
CA LEU A 130 9.77 17.05 10.90
C LEU A 130 9.21 18.43 10.62
N GLY A 131 7.89 18.52 10.55
CA GLY A 131 7.19 19.78 10.33
C GLY A 131 5.69 19.60 10.26
N VAL A 132 4.98 20.73 10.37
CA VAL A 132 3.51 20.78 10.33
C VAL A 132 2.97 20.26 8.98
N GLN A 133 3.69 20.50 7.88
CA GLN A 133 3.33 19.97 6.57
C GLN A 133 3.30 18.44 6.59
N GLY A 134 4.32 17.81 7.19
CA GLY A 134 4.43 16.36 7.32
C GLY A 134 3.26 15.74 8.08
N LEU A 135 2.80 16.37 9.18
CA LEU A 135 1.60 15.93 9.93
C LEU A 135 0.34 15.85 9.05
N LEU A 136 0.26 16.70 8.03
CA LEU A 136 -0.85 16.75 7.08
C LEU A 136 -0.61 15.92 5.81
N THR A 137 0.44 15.08 5.78
CA THR A 137 0.89 14.32 4.59
C THR A 137 1.36 15.22 3.44
N LEU A 138 1.70 16.49 3.72
CA LEU A 138 2.15 17.48 2.74
C LEU A 138 3.67 17.65 2.76
N GLY A 139 4.21 18.11 1.64
CA GLY A 139 5.64 18.34 1.47
C GLY A 139 6.44 17.04 1.49
N LYS A 140 7.67 17.15 2.00
CA LYS A 140 8.59 16.01 2.08
C LYS A 140 8.15 15.06 3.21
N PRO A 141 7.98 13.75 2.94
CA PRO A 141 7.57 12.80 3.97
C PRO A 141 8.69 12.60 5.00
N LEU A 142 8.32 12.21 6.22
CA LEU A 142 9.27 11.95 7.31
C LEU A 142 10.36 10.95 6.88
N VAL A 143 9.90 9.82 6.34
CA VAL A 143 10.72 8.80 5.66
C VAL A 143 10.20 8.61 4.24
N TYR A 144 11.06 8.18 3.32
CA TYR A 144 10.72 8.11 1.89
C TYR A 144 9.45 7.29 1.64
N GLU A 145 9.35 6.11 2.27
CA GLU A 145 8.27 5.12 2.13
C GLU A 145 6.88 5.70 2.44
N TRP A 146 6.80 6.80 3.19
CA TRP A 146 5.57 7.48 3.54
C TRP A 146 5.01 8.38 2.44
N TRP A 147 5.70 8.52 1.30
CA TRP A 147 5.24 9.29 0.12
C TRP A 147 3.80 8.94 -0.30
N PHE A 148 3.41 7.67 -0.09
CA PHE A 148 2.10 7.15 -0.45
C PHE A 148 0.94 7.80 0.35
N ALA A 149 1.18 8.31 1.57
CA ALA A 149 0.11 8.90 2.40
C ALA A 149 -0.61 10.06 1.70
N GLN A 150 0.16 10.96 1.08
CA GLN A 150 -0.37 12.11 0.35
C GLN A 150 -1.26 11.68 -0.81
N THR A 151 -0.76 10.73 -1.59
CA THR A 151 -1.45 10.19 -2.78
C THR A 151 -2.75 9.50 -2.37
N TYR A 152 -2.69 8.67 -1.32
CA TYR A 152 -3.87 7.98 -0.82
C TYR A 152 -4.92 8.97 -0.30
N LEU A 153 -4.53 9.94 0.54
CA LEU A 153 -5.45 10.97 1.05
C LEU A 153 -6.12 11.74 -0.10
N ALA A 154 -5.35 12.15 -1.11
CA ALA A 154 -5.88 12.81 -2.30
C ALA A 154 -6.91 11.95 -3.04
N LEU A 155 -6.67 10.64 -3.18
CA LEU A 155 -7.62 9.72 -3.82
C LEU A 155 -8.91 9.51 -3.00
N ILE A 156 -8.83 9.50 -1.66
CA ILE A 156 -10.02 9.48 -0.81
C ILE A 156 -10.91 10.69 -1.12
N LEU A 157 -10.30 11.87 -1.23
CA LEU A 157 -10.99 13.14 -1.48
C LEU A 157 -11.47 13.27 -2.93
N LEU A 158 -10.72 12.71 -3.90
CA LEU A 158 -11.08 12.71 -5.32
C LEU A 158 -12.16 11.69 -5.67
N PHE A 159 -12.37 10.67 -4.83
CA PHE A 159 -13.32 9.59 -5.10
C PHE A 159 -14.73 10.05 -5.53
N PRO A 160 -15.39 11.03 -4.88
CA PRO A 160 -16.74 11.44 -5.30
C PRO A 160 -16.80 12.01 -6.72
N VAL A 161 -15.69 12.55 -7.23
CA VAL A 161 -15.58 12.99 -8.62
C VAL A 161 -15.43 11.76 -9.53
N LEU A 162 -14.50 10.84 -9.21
CA LEU A 162 -14.28 9.61 -9.97
C LEU A 162 -15.53 8.73 -10.04
N ALA A 163 -16.29 8.64 -8.96
CA ALA A 163 -17.51 7.86 -8.85
C ALA A 163 -18.61 8.35 -9.81
N ARG A 164 -18.68 9.65 -10.12
CA ARG A 164 -19.62 10.18 -11.13
C ARG A 164 -19.28 9.69 -12.54
N SER A 165 -18.00 9.61 -12.86
CA SER A 165 -17.52 9.10 -14.16
C SER A 165 -17.63 7.58 -14.29
N ALA A 166 -17.83 6.86 -13.18
CA ALA A 166 -17.87 5.39 -13.17
C ALA A 166 -19.10 4.78 -13.85
N ASN A 167 -20.13 5.58 -14.16
CA ASN A 167 -21.28 5.15 -14.95
C ASN A 167 -20.90 4.71 -16.38
N ARG A 168 -19.74 5.13 -16.87
CA ARG A 168 -19.20 4.71 -18.17
C ARG A 168 -17.77 4.20 -18.01
N VAL A 169 -17.66 2.91 -17.69
CA VAL A 169 -16.37 2.24 -17.44
C VAL A 169 -15.30 2.51 -18.51
N PRO A 170 -15.57 2.48 -19.83
CA PRO A 170 -14.56 2.79 -20.84
C PRO A 170 -13.98 4.21 -20.70
N TRP A 171 -14.81 5.20 -20.39
CA TRP A 171 -14.38 6.58 -20.17
C TRP A 171 -13.56 6.72 -18.88
N LEU A 172 -13.98 6.06 -17.80
CA LEU A 172 -13.22 6.04 -16.55
C LEU A 172 -11.82 5.48 -16.77
N ILE A 173 -11.69 4.35 -17.46
CA ILE A 173 -10.39 3.72 -17.77
C ILE A 173 -9.58 4.56 -18.75
N GLY A 174 -10.20 5.09 -19.81
CA GLY A 174 -9.52 5.94 -20.80
C GLY A 174 -8.95 7.21 -20.17
N LEU A 175 -9.73 7.92 -19.35
CA LEU A 175 -9.26 9.08 -18.60
C LEU A 175 -8.19 8.70 -17.58
N GLY A 176 -8.35 7.55 -16.90
CA GLY A 176 -7.36 7.01 -15.98
C GLY A 176 -6.01 6.73 -16.67
N LEU A 177 -6.03 6.12 -17.85
CA LEU A 177 -4.82 5.86 -18.65
C LEU A 177 -4.19 7.16 -19.15
N MET A 178 -5.00 8.11 -19.63
CA MET A 178 -4.51 9.43 -20.05
C MET A 178 -3.82 10.17 -18.89
N ALA A 179 -4.42 10.16 -17.71
CA ALA A 179 -3.81 10.72 -16.50
C ALA A 179 -2.51 10.00 -16.14
N PHE A 180 -2.47 8.67 -16.18
CA PHE A 180 -1.26 7.88 -15.94
C PHE A 180 -0.13 8.25 -16.91
N LEU A 181 -0.40 8.30 -18.22
CA LEU A 181 0.59 8.67 -19.24
C LEU A 181 1.09 10.09 -19.04
N THR A 182 0.18 11.02 -18.73
CA THR A 182 0.54 12.42 -18.42
C THR A 182 1.42 12.48 -17.17
N GLY A 183 1.06 11.77 -16.10
CA GLY A 183 1.84 11.68 -14.87
C GLY A 183 3.23 11.11 -15.11
N ALA A 184 3.34 10.00 -15.85
CA ALA A 184 4.60 9.38 -16.20
C ALA A 184 5.50 10.30 -17.05
N LEU A 185 4.90 11.05 -17.98
CA LEU A 185 5.62 12.03 -18.80
C LEU A 185 6.15 13.20 -17.97
N LEU A 186 5.33 13.73 -17.05
CA LEU A 186 5.72 14.82 -16.15
C LEU A 186 6.79 14.37 -15.15
N ASP A 187 6.66 13.16 -14.61
CA ASP A 187 7.64 12.57 -13.69
C ASP A 187 9.00 12.37 -14.37
N GLY A 188 9.00 11.87 -15.62
CA GLY A 188 10.22 11.74 -16.43
C GLY A 188 10.91 13.08 -16.74
N ARG A 189 10.18 14.20 -16.68
CA ARG A 189 10.70 15.56 -16.79
C ARG A 189 11.00 16.23 -15.45
N GLN A 190 10.82 15.52 -14.34
CA GLN A 190 11.00 16.04 -12.97
C GLN A 190 10.11 17.26 -12.67
N LEU A 191 8.93 17.33 -13.31
CA LEU A 191 7.98 18.43 -13.15
C LEU A 191 6.97 18.09 -12.05
N ASN A 192 7.40 18.18 -10.79
CA ASN A 192 6.54 17.88 -9.65
C ASN A 192 6.60 18.99 -8.59
N PRO A 193 5.46 19.57 -8.17
CA PRO A 193 5.47 20.58 -7.11
C PRO A 193 6.02 20.03 -5.79
N ALA A 194 6.81 20.83 -5.08
CA ALA A 194 7.46 20.40 -3.84
C ALA A 194 6.47 20.10 -2.69
N LEU A 195 5.33 20.82 -2.64
CA LEU A 195 4.33 20.65 -1.58
C LEU A 195 3.42 19.44 -1.84
N PHE A 196 3.07 19.18 -3.09
CA PHE A 196 2.10 18.16 -3.48
C PHE A 196 2.53 17.43 -4.74
N SER A 197 2.68 16.10 -4.62
CA SER A 197 3.11 15.24 -5.71
C SER A 197 1.98 14.96 -6.70
N VAL A 198 1.78 15.89 -7.64
CA VAL A 198 0.79 15.75 -8.72
C VAL A 198 1.12 14.55 -9.60
N THR A 199 2.41 14.31 -9.89
CA THR A 199 2.82 13.16 -10.72
C THR A 199 2.43 11.83 -10.07
N ASN A 200 2.64 11.68 -8.76
CA ASN A 200 2.21 10.48 -8.03
C ASN A 200 0.69 10.32 -8.07
N LEU A 201 -0.09 11.39 -7.87
CA LEU A 201 -1.55 11.30 -7.98
C LEU A 201 -1.99 10.81 -9.36
N LEU A 202 -1.44 11.39 -10.42
CA LEU A 202 -1.76 11.04 -11.81
C LEU A 202 -1.39 9.59 -12.17
N ILE A 203 -0.23 9.12 -11.72
CA ILE A 203 0.25 7.77 -11.95
C ILE A 203 -0.57 6.75 -11.15
N TRP A 204 -0.71 6.97 -9.85
CA TRP A 204 -1.26 5.97 -8.92
C TRP A 204 -2.79 6.00 -8.81
N GLN A 205 -3.47 6.98 -9.41
CA GLN A 205 -4.94 6.90 -9.52
C GLN A 205 -5.39 5.72 -10.41
N LEU A 206 -4.55 5.24 -11.35
CA LEU A 206 -4.94 4.21 -12.30
C LEU A 206 -5.37 2.89 -11.63
N PRO A 207 -4.59 2.26 -10.72
CA PRO A 207 -5.05 1.08 -9.99
C PRO A 207 -6.33 1.32 -9.18
N PHE A 208 -6.49 2.51 -8.62
CA PHE A 208 -7.71 2.89 -7.92
C PHE A 208 -8.92 2.93 -8.87
N THR A 209 -8.76 3.49 -10.08
CA THR A 209 -9.81 3.46 -11.11
C THR A 209 -10.11 2.06 -11.62
N TYR A 210 -9.11 1.15 -11.69
CA TYR A 210 -9.35 -0.26 -11.99
C TYR A 210 -10.26 -0.90 -10.93
N GLY A 211 -10.01 -0.64 -9.65
CA GLY A 211 -10.87 -1.13 -8.56
C GLY A 211 -12.30 -0.61 -8.65
N LEU A 212 -12.46 0.68 -8.94
CA LEU A 212 -13.76 1.31 -9.15
C LEU A 212 -14.48 0.69 -10.36
N ALA A 213 -13.81 0.60 -11.51
CA ALA A 213 -14.34 -0.02 -12.73
C ALA A 213 -14.76 -1.47 -12.49
N PHE A 214 -13.94 -2.24 -11.78
CA PHE A 214 -14.22 -3.63 -11.45
C PHE A 214 -15.52 -3.80 -10.66
N ALA A 215 -15.75 -2.95 -9.65
CA ALA A 215 -16.99 -2.97 -8.87
C ALA A 215 -18.26 -2.65 -9.69
N HIS A 216 -18.11 -1.93 -10.81
CA HIS A 216 -19.21 -1.70 -11.75
C HIS A 216 -19.38 -2.87 -12.73
N LEU A 217 -18.29 -3.50 -13.17
CA LEU A 217 -18.31 -4.62 -14.10
C LEU A 217 -18.85 -5.91 -13.46
N GLU A 218 -18.50 -6.20 -12.21
CA GLU A 218 -18.92 -7.42 -11.50
C GLU A 218 -20.44 -7.52 -11.29
N ARG A 219 -21.18 -6.40 -11.41
CA ARG A 219 -22.65 -6.36 -11.36
C ARG A 219 -23.29 -7.01 -12.59
N ARG A 220 -22.51 -7.25 -13.65
CA ARG A 220 -22.97 -7.93 -14.87
C ARG A 220 -22.84 -9.45 -14.67
N PRO A 221 -23.88 -10.25 -14.96
CA PRO A 221 -23.89 -11.70 -14.69
C PRO A 221 -22.69 -12.47 -15.26
N ARG A 222 -22.27 -12.14 -16.49
CA ARG A 222 -21.13 -12.79 -17.19
C ARG A 222 -19.81 -12.75 -16.40
N TRP A 223 -19.57 -11.69 -15.63
CA TRP A 223 -18.31 -11.53 -14.90
C TRP A 223 -18.25 -12.40 -13.63
N GLN A 224 -19.38 -12.86 -13.11
CA GLN A 224 -19.38 -13.67 -11.89
C GLN A 224 -18.96 -15.13 -12.17
N GLU A 225 -19.26 -15.64 -13.35
CA GLU A 225 -18.97 -17.03 -13.75
C GLU A 225 -17.49 -17.24 -14.15
N GLU A 226 -16.89 -16.28 -14.86
CA GLU A 226 -15.53 -16.43 -15.40
C GLU A 226 -14.41 -16.14 -14.39
N PHE A 227 -14.64 -15.21 -13.46
CA PHE A 227 -13.59 -14.63 -12.61
C PHE A 227 -13.09 -15.55 -11.48
N GLY A 228 -13.79 -16.67 -11.24
CA GLY A 228 -13.43 -17.69 -10.26
C GLY A 228 -12.69 -18.91 -10.84
N SER A 229 -12.46 -18.97 -12.15
CA SER A 229 -11.89 -20.16 -12.77
C SER A 229 -10.37 -20.26 -12.54
N ALA A 230 -9.90 -21.47 -12.20
CA ALA A 230 -8.47 -21.76 -12.06
C ALA A 230 -7.70 -21.49 -13.37
N ARG A 231 -8.37 -21.63 -14.52
CA ARG A 231 -7.80 -21.34 -15.84
C ARG A 231 -7.51 -19.85 -16.01
N LEU A 232 -8.44 -18.97 -15.63
CA LEU A 232 -8.20 -17.53 -15.68
C LEU A 232 -7.06 -17.12 -14.74
N ALA A 233 -7.04 -17.65 -13.51
CA ALA A 233 -5.95 -17.38 -12.57
C ALA A 233 -4.59 -17.88 -13.09
N GLY A 234 -4.54 -19.09 -13.65
CA GLY A 234 -3.32 -19.61 -14.28
C GLY A 234 -2.86 -18.76 -15.45
N GLY A 235 -3.75 -18.45 -16.41
CA GLY A 235 -3.42 -17.64 -17.58
C GLY A 235 -3.00 -16.22 -17.22
N ALA A 236 -3.69 -15.57 -16.29
CA ALA A 236 -3.36 -14.21 -15.85
C ALA A 236 -2.02 -14.17 -15.10
N SER A 237 -1.74 -15.16 -14.23
CA SER A 237 -0.43 -15.31 -13.58
C SER A 237 0.69 -15.53 -14.58
N LEU A 238 0.48 -16.38 -15.59
CA LEU A 238 1.47 -16.63 -16.64
C LEU A 238 1.75 -15.37 -17.45
N ALA A 239 0.71 -14.61 -17.82
CA ALA A 239 0.87 -13.35 -18.55
C ALA A 239 1.62 -12.30 -17.71
N LEU A 240 1.26 -12.14 -16.41
CA LEU A 240 1.94 -11.24 -15.50
C LEU A 240 3.40 -11.65 -15.29
N GLY A 241 3.67 -12.94 -15.08
CA GLY A 241 5.01 -13.49 -14.88
C GLY A 241 5.90 -13.35 -16.11
N ALA A 242 5.38 -13.71 -17.30
CA ALA A 242 6.11 -13.55 -18.57
C ALA A 242 6.40 -12.08 -18.86
N GLY A 243 5.42 -11.19 -18.67
CA GLY A 243 5.61 -9.75 -18.82
C GLY A 243 6.61 -9.19 -17.80
N PHE A 244 6.57 -9.65 -16.55
CA PHE A 244 7.54 -9.27 -15.52
C PHE A 244 8.96 -9.66 -15.93
N VAL A 245 9.18 -10.92 -16.33
CA VAL A 245 10.50 -11.41 -16.75
C VAL A 245 11.00 -10.65 -17.97
N LEU A 246 10.15 -10.43 -18.97
CA LEU A 246 10.50 -9.67 -20.18
C LEU A 246 10.90 -8.22 -19.83
N ILE A 247 10.11 -7.52 -19.03
CA ILE A 247 10.36 -6.12 -18.71
C ILE A 247 11.58 -5.97 -17.79
N GLU A 248 11.74 -6.84 -16.78
CA GLU A 248 12.91 -6.78 -15.90
C GLU A 248 14.22 -7.03 -16.66
N THR A 249 14.20 -7.90 -17.66
CA THR A 249 15.40 -8.22 -18.46
C THR A 249 15.69 -7.20 -19.56
N THR A 250 14.66 -6.65 -20.20
CA THR A 250 14.84 -5.76 -21.38
C THR A 250 14.74 -4.27 -21.05
N ALA A 251 13.94 -3.88 -20.06
CA ALA A 251 13.65 -2.48 -19.75
C ALA A 251 13.31 -2.27 -18.25
N PRO A 252 14.23 -2.58 -17.33
CA PRO A 252 13.94 -2.55 -15.88
C PRO A 252 13.48 -1.18 -15.37
N LYS A 253 13.84 -0.08 -16.06
CA LYS A 253 13.38 1.28 -15.75
C LYS A 253 11.85 1.45 -15.87
N VAL A 254 11.19 0.67 -16.73
CA VAL A 254 9.73 0.73 -16.92
C VAL A 254 8.97 -0.35 -16.15
N LEU A 255 9.65 -1.13 -15.29
CA LEU A 255 9.02 -2.17 -14.48
C LEU A 255 7.88 -1.61 -13.62
N ALA A 256 8.09 -0.48 -12.95
CA ALA A 256 7.05 0.10 -12.09
C ALA A 256 5.79 0.54 -12.89
N PRO A 257 5.91 1.31 -13.98
CA PRO A 257 4.81 1.54 -14.92
C PRO A 257 4.10 0.26 -15.37
N PHE A 258 4.85 -0.78 -15.74
CA PHE A 258 4.30 -2.07 -16.14
C PHE A 258 3.45 -2.70 -15.03
N LEU A 259 3.98 -2.80 -13.80
CA LEU A 259 3.25 -3.41 -12.67
C LEU A 259 1.98 -2.64 -12.30
N ILE A 260 1.95 -1.32 -12.50
CA ILE A 260 0.76 -0.48 -12.28
C ILE A 260 -0.32 -0.84 -13.30
N VAL A 261 0.03 -0.88 -14.59
CA VAL A 261 -0.91 -1.20 -15.68
C VAL A 261 -1.35 -2.66 -15.62
N ALA A 262 -0.43 -3.58 -15.34
CA ALA A 262 -0.68 -5.02 -15.28
C ALA A 262 -1.35 -5.48 -13.98
N CYS A 263 -1.55 -4.59 -12.99
CA CYS A 263 -2.13 -4.94 -11.69
C CYS A 263 -3.44 -5.76 -11.76
N PRO A 264 -4.38 -5.52 -12.70
CA PRO A 264 -5.59 -6.34 -12.82
C PRO A 264 -5.31 -7.82 -13.10
N LEU A 265 -4.18 -8.16 -13.75
CA LEU A 265 -3.79 -9.56 -14.03
C LEU A 265 -3.45 -10.32 -12.75
N ALA A 266 -3.02 -9.65 -11.68
CA ALA A 266 -2.76 -10.30 -10.41
C ALA A 266 -4.05 -10.72 -9.68
N LEU A 267 -5.20 -10.10 -10.00
CA LEU A 267 -6.40 -10.17 -9.18
C LEU A 267 -7.00 -11.58 -9.04
N PRO A 268 -7.20 -12.37 -10.11
CA PRO A 268 -7.78 -13.71 -9.97
C PRO A 268 -6.94 -14.61 -9.05
N SER A 269 -5.62 -14.52 -9.16
CA SER A 269 -4.66 -15.28 -8.34
C SER A 269 -4.64 -14.81 -6.90
N LEU A 270 -4.68 -13.49 -6.67
CA LEU A 270 -4.79 -12.94 -5.32
C LEU A 270 -6.09 -13.36 -4.63
N ILE A 271 -7.21 -13.40 -5.35
CA ILE A 271 -8.49 -13.90 -4.83
C ILE A 271 -8.37 -15.39 -4.48
N ALA A 272 -7.80 -16.20 -5.38
CA ALA A 272 -7.61 -17.63 -5.15
C ALA A 272 -6.74 -17.89 -3.89
N CYS A 273 -5.58 -17.22 -3.79
CA CYS A 273 -4.69 -17.31 -2.63
C CYS A 273 -5.34 -16.78 -1.35
N GLY A 274 -6.07 -15.66 -1.42
CA GLY A 274 -6.76 -15.09 -0.26
C GLY A 274 -7.89 -15.97 0.27
N ARG A 275 -8.42 -16.88 -0.56
CA ARG A 275 -9.47 -17.83 -0.20
C ARG A 275 -8.96 -19.16 0.30
N THR A 276 -7.65 -19.43 0.22
CA THR A 276 -7.04 -20.67 0.72
C THR A 276 -7.32 -20.86 2.22
N PRO A 277 -8.07 -21.91 2.63
CA PRO A 277 -8.54 -22.04 4.01
C PRO A 277 -7.43 -21.99 5.07
N ALA A 278 -6.28 -22.64 4.79
CA ALA A 278 -5.16 -22.73 5.71
C ALA A 278 -4.52 -21.37 6.07
N ALA A 279 -4.51 -20.41 5.14
CA ALA A 279 -3.83 -19.12 5.32
C ALA A 279 -4.80 -17.94 5.46
N ARG A 280 -6.07 -18.11 5.09
CA ARG A 280 -7.06 -17.03 4.99
C ARG A 280 -7.19 -16.22 6.28
N ALA A 281 -7.31 -16.89 7.43
CA ALA A 281 -7.48 -16.20 8.72
C ALA A 281 -6.28 -15.33 9.06
N SER A 282 -5.06 -15.88 8.94
CA SER A 282 -3.81 -15.17 9.20
C SER A 282 -3.59 -14.01 8.24
N LEU A 283 -3.81 -14.23 6.94
CA LEU A 283 -3.72 -13.17 5.92
C LEU A 283 -4.74 -12.06 6.18
N ALA A 284 -5.98 -12.42 6.50
CA ALA A 284 -7.01 -11.43 6.81
C ALA A 284 -6.70 -10.64 8.08
N TRP A 285 -6.10 -11.29 9.08
CA TRP A 285 -5.66 -10.64 10.32
C TRP A 285 -4.52 -9.64 10.08
N LEU A 286 -3.56 -9.99 9.23
CA LEU A 286 -2.48 -9.10 8.80
C LEU A 286 -3.03 -7.91 8.00
N GLY A 287 -3.91 -8.17 7.03
CA GLY A 287 -4.45 -7.11 6.17
C GLY A 287 -5.31 -6.09 6.91
N GLN A 288 -5.97 -6.48 8.00
CA GLN A 288 -6.68 -5.56 8.90
C GLN A 288 -5.74 -4.54 9.56
N ARG A 289 -4.45 -4.87 9.71
CA ARG A 289 -3.40 -4.04 10.31
C ARG A 289 -2.45 -3.43 9.28
N SER A 290 -2.84 -3.41 8.00
CA SER A 290 -1.98 -2.95 6.91
C SER A 290 -1.42 -1.53 7.11
N LEU A 291 -2.22 -0.59 7.60
CA LEU A 291 -1.77 0.80 7.84
C LEU A 291 -0.65 0.90 8.89
N PRO A 292 -0.81 0.37 10.13
CA PRO A 292 0.30 0.32 11.09
C PRO A 292 1.54 -0.38 10.55
N LEU A 293 1.36 -1.54 9.91
CA LEU A 293 2.47 -2.34 9.39
C LEU A 293 3.26 -1.56 8.32
N TRP A 294 2.55 -0.83 7.46
CA TRP A 294 3.17 0.07 6.49
C TRP A 294 3.87 1.26 7.14
N LEU A 295 3.31 1.86 8.20
CA LEU A 295 3.93 3.02 8.84
C LEU A 295 5.20 2.67 9.62
N ILE A 296 5.27 1.48 10.22
CA ILE A 296 6.36 1.06 11.11
C ILE A 296 7.54 0.46 10.35
N HIS A 297 7.30 -0.39 9.35
CA HIS A 297 8.36 -1.18 8.71
C HIS A 297 9.60 -0.40 8.24
N PRO A 298 9.53 0.81 7.65
CA PRO A 298 10.74 1.49 7.17
C PRO A 298 11.73 1.76 8.30
N PHE A 299 11.24 2.11 9.50
CA PHE A 299 12.09 2.37 10.66
C PHE A 299 12.87 1.12 11.08
N LEU A 300 12.27 -0.06 10.89
CA LEU A 300 12.92 -1.32 11.23
C LEU A 300 13.89 -1.79 10.16
N CYS A 301 13.45 -1.93 8.91
CA CYS A 301 14.29 -2.55 7.88
C CYS A 301 15.23 -1.59 7.14
N THR A 302 15.02 -0.28 7.23
CA THR A 302 15.79 0.71 6.44
C THR A 302 16.56 1.70 7.30
N TYR A 303 15.96 2.21 8.38
CA TYR A 303 16.52 3.37 9.08
C TYR A 303 17.20 3.03 10.41
N LEU A 304 16.48 2.52 11.40
CA LEU A 304 16.92 2.49 12.80
C LEU A 304 17.36 1.09 13.28
N ALA A 305 16.72 0.01 12.83
CA ALA A 305 16.94 -1.33 13.38
C ALA A 305 17.40 -2.36 12.34
N GLN A 306 18.03 -1.91 11.24
CA GLN A 306 18.35 -2.79 10.11
C GLN A 306 19.21 -3.99 10.54
N GLU A 307 20.25 -3.78 11.36
CA GLU A 307 21.10 -4.88 11.85
C GLU A 307 20.31 -5.95 12.60
N TRP A 308 19.33 -5.54 13.42
CA TRP A 308 18.46 -6.44 14.17
C TRP A 308 17.51 -7.24 13.27
N ILE A 309 17.01 -6.61 12.20
CA ILE A 309 16.15 -7.28 11.21
C ILE A 309 16.95 -8.31 10.40
N TYR A 310 18.20 -8.00 10.06
CA TYR A 310 19.06 -8.82 9.22
C TYR A 310 19.91 -9.85 10.00
N ALA A 311 19.82 -9.88 11.33
CA ALA A 311 20.63 -10.76 12.19
C ALA A 311 20.55 -12.26 11.82
N GLY A 312 19.38 -12.72 11.36
CA GLY A 312 19.16 -14.11 10.96
C GLY A 312 19.82 -14.53 9.64
N ARG A 313 20.36 -13.59 8.85
CA ARG A 313 21.02 -13.72 7.53
C ARG A 313 20.21 -14.42 6.43
N HIS A 314 19.50 -15.51 6.70
CA HIS A 314 18.66 -16.17 5.71
C HIS A 314 17.40 -15.35 5.39
N SER A 315 17.07 -15.21 4.11
CA SER A 315 15.97 -14.36 3.64
C SER A 315 14.61 -14.62 4.32
N LEU A 316 14.25 -15.89 4.54
CA LEU A 316 13.00 -16.24 5.24
C LEU A 316 13.02 -15.81 6.72
N LEU A 317 14.17 -15.93 7.39
CA LEU A 317 14.34 -15.49 8.77
C LEU A 317 14.29 -13.96 8.87
N ILE A 318 14.85 -13.25 7.89
CA ILE A 318 14.79 -11.79 7.82
C ILE A 318 13.35 -11.31 7.61
N LEU A 319 12.61 -11.94 6.69
CA LEU A 319 11.20 -11.64 6.47
C LEU A 319 10.36 -11.92 7.73
N ALA A 320 10.60 -13.06 8.39
CA ALA A 320 9.94 -13.41 9.65
C ALA A 320 10.28 -12.41 10.76
N SER A 321 11.55 -12.00 10.85
CA SER A 321 12.03 -11.00 11.83
C SER A 321 11.29 -9.66 11.64
N LEU A 322 11.26 -9.14 10.41
CA LEU A 322 10.51 -7.92 10.11
C LEU A 322 9.01 -8.07 10.42
N LEU A 323 8.41 -9.20 10.02
CA LEU A 323 6.99 -9.45 10.25
C LEU A 323 6.65 -9.45 11.74
N VAL A 324 7.36 -10.23 12.54
CA VAL A 324 7.12 -10.35 13.99
C VAL A 324 7.32 -9.01 14.68
N GLN A 325 8.44 -8.33 14.44
CA GLN A 325 8.74 -7.07 15.12
C GLN A 325 7.77 -5.95 14.73
N THR A 326 7.43 -5.83 13.44
CA THR A 326 6.45 -4.84 12.98
C THR A 326 5.06 -5.12 13.56
N VAL A 327 4.66 -6.39 13.66
CA VAL A 327 3.38 -6.79 14.25
C VAL A 327 3.31 -6.48 15.74
N LEU A 328 4.37 -6.79 16.50
CA LEU A 328 4.42 -6.51 17.95
C LEU A 328 4.30 -5.00 18.20
N LEU A 329 5.06 -4.18 17.47
CA LEU A 329 4.98 -2.72 17.58
C LEU A 329 3.62 -2.20 17.12
N ALA A 330 3.04 -2.73 16.04
CA ALA A 330 1.71 -2.35 15.58
C ALA A 330 0.63 -2.61 16.63
N VAL A 331 0.67 -3.78 17.29
CA VAL A 331 -0.29 -4.12 18.35
C VAL A 331 -0.13 -3.19 19.55
N ALA A 332 1.11 -2.95 20.00
CA ALA A 332 1.40 -2.06 21.13
C ALA A 332 0.96 -0.61 20.84
N LEU A 333 1.32 -0.08 19.67
CA LEU A 333 0.99 1.30 19.29
C LEU A 333 -0.51 1.48 19.03
N GLU A 334 -1.21 0.49 18.47
CA GLU A 334 -2.67 0.57 18.32
C GLU A 334 -3.40 0.52 19.67
N ALA A 335 -2.89 -0.24 20.64
CA ALA A 335 -3.41 -0.22 22.00
C ALA A 335 -3.25 1.17 22.63
N ALA A 336 -2.05 1.77 22.54
CA ALA A 336 -1.78 3.12 23.03
C ALA A 336 -2.66 4.17 22.34
N ARG A 337 -2.80 4.10 21.02
CA ARG A 337 -3.67 4.98 20.22
C ARG A 337 -5.12 4.88 20.67
N SER A 338 -5.61 3.66 20.94
CA SER A 338 -6.99 3.44 21.36
C SER A 338 -7.28 4.05 22.72
N VAL A 339 -6.34 3.93 23.66
CA VAL A 339 -6.41 4.60 24.98
C VAL A 339 -6.44 6.12 24.81
N LEU A 340 -5.53 6.69 24.02
CA LEU A 340 -5.49 8.13 23.73
C LEU A 340 -6.82 8.63 23.16
N VAL A 341 -7.37 7.94 22.16
CA VAL A 341 -8.66 8.30 21.54
C VAL A 341 -9.80 8.26 22.57
N ALA A 342 -9.82 7.25 23.44
CA ALA A 342 -10.83 7.15 24.50
C ALA A 342 -10.73 8.30 25.51
N HIS A 343 -9.52 8.72 25.89
CA HIS A 343 -9.32 9.88 26.76
C HIS A 343 -9.77 11.19 26.10
N LEU A 344 -9.39 11.42 24.84
CA LEU A 344 -9.81 12.62 24.09
C LEU A 344 -11.32 12.68 23.90
N ALA A 345 -11.98 11.53 23.70
CA ALA A 345 -13.43 11.46 23.60
C ALA A 345 -14.14 11.84 24.92
N LYS A 346 -13.57 11.46 26.07
CA LYS A 346 -14.08 11.85 27.39
C LYS A 346 -13.83 13.33 27.70
N ALA A 347 -12.74 13.91 27.20
CA ALA A 347 -12.35 15.30 27.43
C ALA A 347 -13.09 16.32 26.56
N ARG A 348 -13.87 15.88 25.55
CA ARG A 348 -14.69 16.79 24.75
C ARG A 348 -15.79 17.40 25.63
N PRO A 349 -15.83 18.73 25.84
CA PRO A 349 -16.97 19.35 26.49
C PRO A 349 -18.23 19.03 25.67
N ARG A 350 -19.32 18.65 26.34
CA ARG A 350 -20.64 18.58 25.72
C ARG A 350 -21.00 20.02 25.31
N LEU A 351 -20.65 20.40 24.09
CA LEU A 351 -21.21 21.60 23.47
C LEU A 351 -22.70 21.30 23.32
N ALA A 352 -23.47 21.88 24.24
CA ALA A 352 -24.93 21.91 24.24
C ALA A 352 -25.43 22.91 23.20
#